data_AF-A0A5A9NB85-F1
#
_entry.id   AF-A0A5A9NB85-F1
#
_cell.length_a   1.000
_cell.length_b   1.000
_cell.length_c   1.000
_cell.angle_alpha   90.00
_cell.angle_beta   90.00
_cell.angle_gamma   90.00
#
_symmetry.space_group_name_H-M   'P 1'
#
loop_
_entity.id
_entity.type
_entity.pdbx_description
1 polymer ?
#
loop_
_entity_poly.entity_id
_entity_poly.type
_entity_poly.pdbx_seq_one_letter_code
_entity_poly.pdbx_strand_id
1 'polypeptide(L)'
;MKLITGLLLTTFLLKTASLENPSNGESHSNIEQNPQILTKPTSGPVQEPNPSHVQQPAAPKPNIDTKKPNNDTKPSNVKPTLKLNTTDTEPTPGDGYLGPAQCLEKKYTRLSCAKVFCPPWMRCVSGECLCKIPYKCPKLQTNVCGLDGSSYTSMCQAQAISCRSKEAIFSHFSPRCQETDQIKVTLKDSGSHKVLEINTEKGKMLVCGGLWDMAAANVVCRNTNPKGAATGTKARYDSLEKNIKWPSECVDVQCTGSELSLAECSIHKPKHLNATSEVAVANCYKEPAGECEKFLCVNGKCINRDRTCNGVDDCGDNSDEMCCQRELEGMRFAVVQVCVFLGMR
;
A
#
# COMPACT_ATOMS: atom_id res chain seq x y z
N MET A 1 37.54 57.73 -40.99
CA MET A 1 36.77 57.01 -39.95
C MET A 1 36.47 55.61 -40.49
N LYS A 2 37.02 54.57 -39.86
CA LYS A 2 36.32 53.59 -38.97
C LYS A 2 35.52 52.54 -39.78
N LEU A 3 35.64 51.21 -39.61
CA LEU A 3 36.48 50.28 -38.80
C LEU A 3 36.59 48.99 -39.71
N ILE A 4 37.70 48.24 -39.87
CA ILE A 4 38.38 47.30 -38.92
C ILE A 4 37.42 46.19 -38.44
N THR A 5 37.65 44.86 -38.51
CA THR A 5 38.65 43.92 -39.09
C THR A 5 37.93 42.54 -39.19
N GLY A 6 38.30 41.53 -40.00
CA GLY A 6 39.51 40.68 -39.89
C GLY A 6 39.50 39.79 -38.63
N LEU A 7 39.90 38.51 -38.62
CA LEU A 7 40.46 37.64 -39.68
C LEU A 7 40.63 36.18 -39.13
N LEU A 8 40.51 35.14 -39.98
CA LEU A 8 41.08 33.73 -39.92
C LEU A 8 41.17 32.93 -38.58
N LEU A 9 41.14 31.56 -38.55
CA LEU A 9 42.25 30.65 -38.92
C LEU A 9 41.85 29.13 -38.84
N THR A 10 42.40 28.30 -39.75
CA THR A 10 42.81 26.84 -39.67
C THR A 10 41.96 25.78 -38.91
N THR A 11 41.56 24.59 -39.41
CA THR A 11 42.15 23.47 -40.22
C THR A 11 42.95 22.38 -39.46
N PHE A 12 42.99 21.15 -40.04
CA PHE A 12 43.56 19.85 -39.57
C PHE A 12 42.67 19.06 -38.55
N LEU A 13 42.47 17.73 -38.62
CA LEU A 13 43.11 16.63 -39.39
C LEU A 13 42.18 15.41 -39.65
N LEU A 14 42.54 14.56 -40.61
CA LEU A 14 41.87 13.29 -41.00
C LEU A 14 42.21 12.10 -40.09
N LYS A 15 41.30 11.11 -40.01
CA LYS A 15 41.61 9.70 -40.37
C LYS A 15 40.37 8.82 -40.59
N THR A 16 40.52 7.83 -41.47
CA THR A 16 39.50 6.84 -41.89
C THR A 16 40.10 5.42 -41.85
N ALA A 17 39.23 4.41 -42.09
CA ALA A 17 39.53 2.97 -42.24
C ALA A 17 39.88 2.20 -40.93
N SER A 18 39.47 0.93 -40.74
CA SER A 18 38.65 0.05 -41.61
C SER A 18 37.89 -1.02 -40.82
N LEU A 19 36.94 -1.67 -41.50
CA LEU A 19 36.32 -2.95 -41.10
C LEU A 19 37.36 -4.09 -41.15
N GLU A 20 37.23 -5.08 -40.27
CA GLU A 20 37.24 -6.50 -40.68
C GLU A 20 36.80 -7.43 -39.53
N ASN A 21 36.23 -8.57 -39.91
CA ASN A 21 35.75 -9.65 -39.04
C ASN A 21 35.86 -10.95 -39.85
N PRO A 22 36.53 -12.00 -39.35
CA PRO A 22 36.11 -13.34 -39.76
C PRO A 22 36.10 -14.40 -38.64
N SER A 23 35.32 -15.44 -38.92
CA SER A 23 35.00 -16.61 -38.12
C SER A 23 35.97 -17.79 -38.30
N ASN A 24 36.00 -18.69 -37.29
CA ASN A 24 35.97 -20.17 -37.36
C ASN A 24 37.02 -20.88 -36.47
N GLY A 25 36.68 -22.08 -35.99
CA GLY A 25 37.68 -23.11 -35.70
C GLY A 25 37.53 -23.90 -34.39
N GLU A 26 36.87 -25.05 -34.48
CA GLU A 26 37.10 -26.32 -33.76
C GLU A 26 38.60 -26.65 -33.48
N SER A 27 39.05 -27.51 -32.53
CA SER A 27 38.40 -28.47 -31.60
C SER A 27 39.40 -29.09 -30.59
N HIS A 28 38.88 -29.93 -29.66
CA HIS A 28 39.51 -31.05 -28.92
C HIS A 28 40.64 -30.84 -27.87
N SER A 29 40.36 -31.25 -26.63
CA SER A 29 41.03 -32.41 -25.98
C SER A 29 40.30 -32.86 -24.68
N ASN A 30 40.24 -34.17 -24.43
CA ASN A 30 39.62 -34.79 -23.24
C ASN A 30 40.71 -35.35 -22.29
N ILE A 31 40.61 -35.11 -20.97
CA ILE A 31 41.14 -35.92 -19.84
C ILE A 31 40.30 -35.57 -18.58
N GLU A 32 39.91 -36.44 -17.62
CA GLU A 32 39.41 -37.84 -17.64
C GLU A 32 38.62 -38.16 -16.32
N GLN A 33 38.09 -39.39 -16.17
CA GLN A 33 37.55 -40.19 -15.03
C GLN A 33 37.95 -39.76 -13.59
N ASN A 34 37.23 -40.04 -12.48
CA ASN A 34 36.08 -40.93 -12.15
C ASN A 34 35.37 -40.44 -10.85
N PRO A 35 34.19 -40.95 -10.43
CA PRO A 35 33.41 -40.42 -9.29
C PRO A 35 33.62 -41.18 -7.96
N GLN A 36 33.03 -40.65 -6.87
CA GLN A 36 32.76 -41.39 -5.63
C GLN A 36 31.27 -41.36 -5.28
N ILE A 37 30.78 -42.48 -4.74
CA ILE A 37 29.37 -42.80 -4.52
C ILE A 37 29.10 -42.82 -3.00
N LEU A 38 28.00 -42.23 -2.53
CA LEU A 38 27.35 -42.78 -1.31
C LEU A 38 25.82 -42.58 -1.26
N THR A 39 25.12 -43.67 -1.60
CA THR A 39 23.82 -44.15 -1.09
C THR A 39 22.60 -43.22 -1.00
N LYS A 40 21.61 -43.55 -1.84
CA LYS A 40 20.16 -43.41 -1.64
C LYS A 40 19.62 -44.56 -0.76
N PRO A 41 18.60 -44.34 0.10
CA PRO A 41 17.65 -45.40 0.48
C PRO A 41 16.37 -45.34 -0.38
N THR A 42 15.81 -46.51 -0.75
CA THR A 42 14.67 -46.62 -1.66
C THR A 42 13.43 -47.20 -0.98
N SER A 43 12.37 -46.39 -0.93
CA SER A 43 10.91 -46.70 -0.92
C SER A 43 10.30 -47.85 -0.09
N GLY A 44 9.16 -47.54 0.54
CA GLY A 44 7.98 -48.41 0.56
C GLY A 44 7.06 -48.24 1.79
N PRO A 45 5.73 -48.45 1.67
CA PRO A 45 4.84 -48.20 0.53
C PRO A 45 3.78 -47.11 0.85
N VAL A 46 3.02 -46.67 -0.17
CA VAL A 46 1.88 -45.76 -0.01
C VAL A 46 0.63 -46.54 0.40
N GLN A 47 -0.15 -46.01 1.34
CA GLN A 47 -1.54 -46.44 1.60
C GLN A 47 -2.49 -45.25 1.47
N GLU A 48 -3.49 -45.39 0.59
CA GLU A 48 -4.64 -44.48 0.50
C GLU A 48 -5.68 -44.82 1.58
N PRO A 49 -6.30 -43.82 2.24
CA PRO A 49 -7.58 -43.99 2.91
C PRO A 49 -8.72 -43.58 1.97
N ASN A 50 -9.50 -44.56 1.49
CA ASN A 50 -10.80 -44.32 0.84
C ASN A 50 -11.84 -43.88 1.90
N PRO A 51 -12.92 -43.15 1.56
CA PRO A 51 -13.71 -42.42 2.55
C PRO A 51 -14.73 -43.31 3.27
N SER A 52 -14.86 -43.09 4.59
CA SER A 52 -15.92 -43.67 5.42
C SER A 52 -16.85 -42.58 5.94
N HIS A 53 -18.15 -42.87 5.93
CA HIS A 53 -19.23 -41.95 6.31
C HIS A 53 -19.07 -41.33 7.70
N VAL A 54 -19.33 -40.03 7.81
CA VAL A 54 -19.80 -39.37 9.04
C VAL A 54 -21.07 -38.60 8.69
N GLN A 55 -22.14 -38.86 9.42
CA GLN A 55 -23.47 -38.30 9.15
C GLN A 55 -23.56 -36.83 9.59
N GLN A 56 -24.23 -36.00 8.77
CA GLN A 56 -24.62 -34.65 9.16
C GLN A 56 -25.86 -34.70 10.08
N PRO A 57 -25.88 -34.00 11.23
CA PRO A 57 -27.12 -33.76 11.95
C PRO A 57 -27.99 -32.76 11.17
N ALA A 58 -29.29 -33.05 11.07
CA ALA A 58 -30.22 -32.31 10.24
C ALA A 58 -30.60 -30.93 10.82
N ALA A 59 -30.64 -29.91 9.97
CA ALA A 59 -31.27 -28.62 10.30
C ALA A 59 -32.81 -28.72 10.22
N PRO A 60 -33.57 -28.18 11.18
CA PRO A 60 -35.04 -28.23 11.16
C PRO A 60 -35.62 -27.31 10.07
N LYS A 61 -36.56 -27.83 9.29
CA LYS A 61 -37.34 -27.06 8.31
C LYS A 61 -38.44 -26.26 9.02
N PRO A 62 -38.64 -24.96 8.71
CA PRO A 62 -39.86 -24.25 9.09
C PRO A 62 -41.08 -24.83 8.35
N ASN A 63 -42.17 -25.06 9.07
CA ASN A 63 -43.43 -25.52 8.49
C ASN A 63 -44.17 -24.35 7.81
N ILE A 64 -44.71 -24.55 6.61
CA ILE A 64 -45.52 -23.55 5.90
C ILE A 64 -46.99 -23.94 6.05
N ASP A 65 -47.70 -23.30 6.99
CA ASP A 65 -49.15 -23.41 7.08
C ASP A 65 -49.83 -22.35 6.20
N THR A 66 -50.38 -22.81 5.08
CA THR A 66 -51.18 -21.96 4.19
C THR A 66 -52.59 -21.77 4.73
N LYS A 67 -52.96 -20.54 5.11
CA LYS A 67 -54.38 -20.16 5.28
C LYS A 67 -54.70 -18.86 4.56
N LYS A 68 -55.49 -18.98 3.49
CA LYS A 68 -55.98 -17.90 2.63
C LYS A 68 -57.33 -17.37 3.15
N PRO A 69 -57.60 -16.06 3.02
CA PRO A 69 -58.89 -15.64 2.48
C PRO A 69 -58.74 -14.73 1.24
N ASN A 70 -59.71 -14.79 0.33
CA ASN A 70 -59.89 -13.80 -0.74
C ASN A 70 -60.62 -12.56 -0.19
N ASN A 71 -60.32 -11.37 -0.71
CA ASN A 71 -61.20 -10.72 -1.70
C ASN A 71 -60.62 -9.38 -2.22
N ASP A 72 -60.53 -9.32 -3.55
CA ASP A 72 -60.76 -8.17 -4.43
C ASP A 72 -60.85 -6.76 -3.83
N THR A 73 -59.90 -5.88 -4.19
CA THR A 73 -60.18 -4.49 -4.64
C THR A 73 -59.05 -3.98 -5.53
N LYS A 74 -59.42 -3.29 -6.61
CA LYS A 74 -58.57 -2.67 -7.65
C LYS A 74 -57.63 -1.59 -7.06
N PRO A 75 -56.37 -1.44 -7.53
CA PRO A 75 -55.44 -0.46 -6.97
C PRO A 75 -55.81 0.97 -7.35
N SER A 76 -55.73 1.89 -6.37
CA SER A 76 -55.82 3.34 -6.56
C SER A 76 -54.48 3.98 -6.20
N ASN A 77 -54.07 4.98 -6.97
CA ASN A 77 -52.72 5.51 -6.98
C ASN A 77 -52.52 6.55 -5.85
N VAL A 78 -51.82 6.20 -4.76
CA VAL A 78 -51.48 7.12 -3.67
C VAL A 78 -50.02 6.99 -3.26
N LYS A 79 -49.29 8.10 -3.38
CA LYS A 79 -47.89 8.29 -2.97
C LYS A 79 -47.75 8.24 -1.44
N PRO A 80 -46.92 7.36 -0.84
CA PRO A 80 -46.68 7.38 0.60
C PRO A 80 -45.73 8.51 0.99
N THR A 81 -46.25 9.51 1.70
CA THR A 81 -45.42 10.54 2.34
C THR A 81 -45.02 10.04 3.73
N LEU A 82 -43.79 9.52 3.87
CA LEU A 82 -43.24 9.20 5.19
C LEU A 82 -42.99 10.47 5.98
N LYS A 83 -43.77 10.69 7.04
CA LYS A 83 -43.46 11.71 8.05
C LYS A 83 -42.37 11.15 8.96
N LEU A 84 -41.21 11.80 8.96
CA LEU A 84 -40.14 11.51 9.90
C LEU A 84 -40.49 12.17 11.24
N ASN A 85 -40.65 11.37 12.31
CA ASN A 85 -40.74 11.92 13.66
C ASN A 85 -39.34 12.34 14.10
N THR A 86 -39.08 13.66 14.13
CA THR A 86 -37.90 14.23 14.77
C THR A 86 -38.09 14.26 16.28
N THR A 87 -37.42 13.35 16.98
CA THR A 87 -36.99 13.62 18.36
C THR A 87 -35.65 14.32 18.27
N ASP A 88 -35.68 15.66 18.32
CA ASP A 88 -34.49 16.49 18.24
C ASP A 88 -33.56 16.20 19.42
N THR A 89 -32.44 15.55 19.14
CA THR A 89 -31.24 15.63 19.96
C THR A 89 -30.27 16.54 19.21
N GLU A 90 -29.82 17.60 19.86
CA GLU A 90 -28.91 18.59 19.29
C GLU A 90 -27.63 17.90 18.78
N PRO A 91 -27.21 18.11 17.51
CA PRO A 91 -26.06 17.42 16.95
C PRO A 91 -24.77 17.87 17.65
N THR A 92 -24.07 16.92 18.26
CA THR A 92 -22.75 17.14 18.84
C THR A 92 -21.75 17.48 17.72
N PRO A 93 -20.94 18.55 17.84
CA PRO A 93 -20.01 18.93 16.78
C PRO A 93 -19.07 17.78 16.37
N GLY A 94 -19.31 17.22 15.18
CA GLY A 94 -18.57 16.08 14.63
C GLY A 94 -19.39 14.81 14.38
N ASP A 95 -20.65 14.70 14.82
CA ASP A 95 -21.49 13.52 14.53
C ASP A 95 -22.11 13.53 13.12
N GLY A 96 -22.23 14.70 12.50
CA GLY A 96 -23.06 14.89 11.30
C GLY A 96 -22.60 14.15 10.04
N TYR A 97 -21.33 13.72 9.97
CA TYR A 97 -20.74 13.09 8.78
C TYR A 97 -20.70 11.55 8.86
N LEU A 98 -20.78 10.97 10.06
CA LEU A 98 -20.68 9.54 10.27
C LEU A 98 -21.96 8.78 9.85
N GLY A 99 -21.74 7.60 9.31
CA GLY A 99 -22.75 6.65 8.87
C GLY A 99 -23.62 6.11 10.01
N PRO A 100 -24.75 5.48 9.67
CA PRO A 100 -25.67 4.99 10.69
C PRO A 100 -25.05 3.79 11.41
N ALA A 101 -25.49 3.52 12.65
CA ALA A 101 -24.90 2.47 13.50
C ALA A 101 -24.78 1.10 12.80
N GLN A 102 -25.75 0.72 11.97
CA GLN A 102 -25.74 -0.55 11.24
C GLN A 102 -24.59 -0.68 10.22
N CYS A 103 -23.97 0.44 9.80
CA CYS A 103 -22.76 0.42 8.98
C CYS A 103 -21.51 0.17 9.85
N LEU A 104 -21.39 0.87 10.97
CA LEU A 104 -20.27 0.76 11.90
C LEU A 104 -20.18 -0.66 12.51
N GLU A 105 -21.33 -1.28 12.80
CA GLU A 105 -21.44 -2.68 13.22
C GLU A 105 -20.82 -3.68 12.23
N LYS A 106 -20.73 -3.34 10.93
CA LYS A 106 -20.11 -4.21 9.90
C LYS A 106 -18.59 -4.14 9.87
N LYS A 107 -17.97 -3.19 10.59
CA LYS A 107 -16.51 -3.05 10.71
C LYS A 107 -15.78 -3.09 9.36
N TYR A 108 -16.29 -2.32 8.40
CA TYR A 108 -15.69 -2.21 7.08
C TYR A 108 -14.29 -1.60 7.13
N THR A 109 -13.39 -2.10 6.27
CA THR A 109 -11.99 -1.65 6.14
C THR A 109 -11.59 -1.59 4.67
N ARG A 110 -10.36 -1.19 4.36
CA ARG A 110 -9.76 -1.33 3.01
C ARG A 110 -9.75 -2.76 2.46
N LEU A 111 -10.04 -3.79 3.27
CA LEU A 111 -10.21 -5.18 2.83
C LEU A 111 -11.67 -5.56 2.55
N SER A 112 -12.64 -4.66 2.69
CA SER A 112 -14.06 -4.94 2.46
C SER A 112 -14.46 -4.64 1.01
N CYS A 113 -14.42 -5.65 0.13
CA CYS A 113 -14.80 -5.50 -1.28
C CYS A 113 -16.30 -5.27 -1.55
N ALA A 114 -17.14 -5.33 -0.51
CA ALA A 114 -18.48 -4.78 -0.55
C ALA A 114 -18.51 -3.23 -0.61
N LYS A 115 -17.38 -2.56 -0.35
CA LYS A 115 -17.23 -1.09 -0.29
C LYS A 115 -16.17 -0.56 -1.24
N VAL A 116 -15.00 -1.19 -1.35
CA VAL A 116 -13.85 -0.70 -2.15
C VAL A 116 -13.26 -1.77 -3.05
N PHE A 117 -12.54 -1.38 -4.12
CA PHE A 117 -11.88 -2.36 -4.98
C PHE A 117 -10.65 -2.98 -4.29
N CYS A 118 -10.50 -4.31 -4.42
CA CYS A 118 -9.30 -4.99 -3.95
C CYS A 118 -8.07 -4.63 -4.79
N PRO A 119 -6.86 -4.53 -4.18
CA PRO A 119 -5.61 -4.38 -4.92
C PRO A 119 -5.36 -5.49 -5.96
N PRO A 120 -4.53 -5.25 -7.00
CA PRO A 120 -4.28 -6.22 -8.08
C PRO A 120 -3.79 -7.60 -7.65
N TRP A 121 -3.09 -7.71 -6.51
CA TRP A 121 -2.61 -8.96 -5.90
C TRP A 121 -3.63 -9.64 -4.97
N MET A 122 -4.86 -9.11 -4.88
CA MET A 122 -5.96 -9.65 -4.09
C MET A 122 -7.18 -9.95 -4.98
N ARG A 123 -8.16 -10.70 -4.45
CA ARG A 123 -9.43 -11.02 -5.10
C ARG A 123 -10.58 -10.86 -4.12
N CYS A 124 -11.72 -10.40 -4.62
CA CYS A 124 -12.96 -10.31 -3.83
C CYS A 124 -13.58 -11.71 -3.66
N VAL A 125 -13.96 -12.08 -2.44
CA VAL A 125 -14.69 -13.29 -2.08
C VAL A 125 -15.65 -12.94 -0.95
N SER A 126 -16.94 -13.17 -1.13
CA SER A 126 -17.97 -12.95 -0.10
C SER A 126 -17.98 -11.56 0.56
N GLY A 127 -17.55 -10.52 -0.17
CA GLY A 127 -17.46 -9.15 0.36
C GLY A 127 -16.12 -8.78 1.01
N GLU A 128 -15.14 -9.70 1.04
CA GLU A 128 -13.78 -9.48 1.56
C GLU A 128 -12.68 -9.68 0.49
N CYS A 129 -11.60 -8.92 0.62
CA CYS A 129 -10.39 -9.04 -0.19
C CYS A 129 -9.47 -10.10 0.41
N LEU A 130 -9.27 -11.19 -0.32
CA LEU A 130 -8.34 -12.26 0.02
C LEU A 130 -7.13 -12.25 -0.92
N CYS A 131 -5.96 -12.59 -0.42
CA CYS A 131 -4.73 -12.64 -1.23
C CYS A 131 -4.88 -13.62 -2.41
N LYS A 132 -4.36 -13.25 -3.59
CA LYS A 132 -4.21 -14.18 -4.71
C LYS A 132 -3.06 -15.16 -4.42
N ILE A 133 -3.10 -16.30 -5.09
CA ILE A 133 -1.96 -17.22 -5.11
C ILE A 133 -0.96 -16.68 -6.17
N PRO A 134 0.36 -16.64 -5.92
CA PRO A 134 1.30 -15.89 -6.76
C PRO A 134 1.29 -16.24 -8.26
N TYR A 135 1.03 -17.50 -8.63
CA TYR A 135 0.93 -17.92 -10.03
C TYR A 135 -0.29 -17.35 -10.79
N LYS A 136 -1.25 -16.73 -10.10
CA LYS A 136 -2.40 -16.03 -10.72
C LYS A 136 -2.08 -14.59 -11.11
N CYS A 137 -0.89 -14.09 -10.81
CA CYS A 137 -0.43 -12.79 -11.27
C CYS A 137 0.09 -12.87 -12.72
N PRO A 138 -0.11 -11.82 -13.54
CA PRO A 138 0.50 -11.75 -14.85
C PRO A 138 2.03 -11.69 -14.72
N LYS A 139 2.72 -12.37 -15.63
CA LYS A 139 4.16 -12.20 -15.84
C LYS A 139 4.38 -10.93 -16.65
N LEU A 140 5.36 -10.11 -16.25
CA LEU A 140 5.75 -8.90 -16.97
C LEU A 140 7.16 -9.08 -17.57
N GLN A 141 7.57 -8.17 -18.44
CA GLN A 141 8.91 -8.22 -19.06
C GLN A 141 10.02 -7.77 -18.08
N THR A 142 9.68 -6.95 -17.09
CA THR A 142 10.62 -6.45 -16.08
C THR A 142 10.43 -7.21 -14.77
N ASN A 143 11.49 -7.88 -14.31
CA ASN A 143 11.53 -8.49 -12.99
C ASN A 143 11.52 -7.42 -11.87
N VAL A 144 11.17 -7.86 -10.67
CA VAL A 144 11.25 -7.05 -9.45
C VAL A 144 12.10 -7.77 -8.41
N CYS A 145 12.77 -6.99 -7.56
CA CYS A 145 13.67 -7.49 -6.55
C CYS A 145 13.07 -7.35 -5.16
N GLY A 146 13.34 -8.35 -4.31
CA GLY A 146 12.94 -8.39 -2.92
C GLY A 146 13.90 -7.64 -1.99
N LEU A 147 13.44 -7.36 -0.77
CA LEU A 147 14.25 -6.82 0.33
C LEU A 147 15.28 -7.84 0.86
N ASP A 148 15.19 -9.09 0.42
CA ASP A 148 16.11 -10.21 0.64
C ASP A 148 17.03 -10.48 -0.57
N GLY A 149 16.90 -9.71 -1.66
CA GLY A 149 17.61 -9.96 -2.92
C GLY A 149 16.95 -11.02 -3.84
N SER A 150 15.84 -11.64 -3.44
CA SER A 150 15.10 -12.57 -4.30
C SER A 150 14.52 -11.88 -5.54
N SER A 151 14.34 -12.63 -6.63
CA SER A 151 13.76 -12.10 -7.89
C SER A 151 12.36 -12.65 -8.14
N TYR A 152 11.44 -11.78 -8.57
CA TYR A 152 10.04 -12.11 -8.88
C TYR A 152 9.64 -11.61 -10.27
N THR A 153 8.75 -12.33 -10.94
CA THR A 153 8.34 -12.09 -12.34
C THR A 153 7.41 -10.88 -12.55
N SER A 154 6.87 -10.31 -11.46
CA SER A 154 6.15 -9.04 -11.45
C SER A 154 5.94 -8.53 -10.02
N MET A 155 5.66 -7.23 -9.88
CA MET A 155 5.25 -6.63 -8.60
C MET A 155 4.00 -7.32 -8.02
N CYS A 156 3.05 -7.72 -8.87
CA CYS A 156 1.88 -8.50 -8.43
C CYS A 156 2.31 -9.81 -7.75
N GLN A 157 3.30 -10.54 -8.29
CA GLN A 157 3.77 -11.78 -7.69
C GLN A 157 4.38 -11.53 -6.31
N ALA A 158 5.29 -10.55 -6.19
CA ALA A 158 5.89 -10.17 -4.91
C ALA A 158 4.83 -9.77 -3.88
N GLN A 159 3.85 -8.96 -4.28
CA GLN A 159 2.77 -8.50 -3.40
C GLN A 159 1.75 -9.60 -3.05
N ALA A 160 1.52 -10.57 -3.92
CA ALA A 160 0.70 -11.74 -3.61
C ALA A 160 1.36 -12.65 -2.56
N ILE A 161 2.70 -12.65 -2.48
CA ILE A 161 3.44 -13.33 -1.41
C ILE A 161 3.41 -12.49 -0.13
N SER A 162 3.73 -11.18 -0.21
CA SER A 162 3.71 -10.23 0.91
C SER A 162 2.37 -10.24 1.65
N CYS A 163 1.26 -10.21 0.90
CA CYS A 163 -0.10 -10.30 1.42
C CYS A 163 -0.34 -11.58 2.24
N ARG A 164 0.29 -12.69 1.88
CA ARG A 164 0.13 -14.01 2.51
C ARG A 164 1.08 -14.23 3.69
N SER A 165 2.32 -13.74 3.63
CA SER A 165 3.27 -13.81 4.76
C SER A 165 3.03 -12.72 5.82
N LYS A 166 2.41 -11.60 5.42
CA LYS A 166 2.32 -10.35 6.21
C LYS A 166 3.66 -9.64 6.39
N GLU A 167 4.59 -9.87 5.48
CA GLU A 167 5.93 -9.28 5.49
C GLU A 167 6.15 -8.42 4.25
N ALA A 168 6.84 -7.30 4.39
CA ALA A 168 7.25 -6.49 3.26
C ALA A 168 8.26 -7.27 2.40
N ILE A 169 7.96 -7.44 1.11
CA ILE A 169 8.83 -8.19 0.18
C ILE A 169 9.44 -7.27 -0.87
N PHE A 170 8.66 -6.42 -1.53
CA PHE A 170 9.13 -5.64 -2.67
C PHE A 170 10.19 -4.60 -2.26
N SER A 171 11.25 -4.51 -3.05
CA SER A 171 12.29 -3.47 -2.92
C SER A 171 12.30 -2.52 -4.11
N HIS A 172 12.51 -3.01 -5.33
CA HIS A 172 12.63 -2.15 -6.53
C HIS A 172 12.44 -2.94 -7.83
N PHE A 173 12.32 -2.23 -8.96
CA PHE A 173 12.34 -2.81 -10.30
C PHE A 173 13.77 -2.93 -10.83
N SER A 174 14.21 -4.14 -11.17
CA SER A 174 15.51 -4.37 -11.82
C SER A 174 15.53 -5.73 -12.54
N PRO A 175 16.24 -5.86 -13.68
CA PRO A 175 16.47 -7.15 -14.32
C PRO A 175 17.40 -8.08 -13.53
N ARG A 176 18.17 -7.55 -12.57
CA ARG A 176 19.11 -8.31 -11.71
C ARG A 176 18.96 -7.85 -10.26
N CYS A 177 18.91 -8.80 -9.34
CA CYS A 177 18.76 -8.52 -7.91
C CYS A 177 20.08 -8.80 -7.19
N GLN A 178 20.57 -7.83 -6.43
CA GLN A 178 21.72 -7.95 -5.54
C GLN A 178 21.30 -7.43 -4.16
N GLU A 179 21.93 -7.95 -3.09
CA GLU A 179 21.61 -7.53 -1.72
C GLU A 179 22.02 -6.08 -1.40
N THR A 180 23.00 -5.55 -2.14
CA THR A 180 23.48 -4.16 -2.06
C THR A 180 22.47 -3.14 -2.54
N ASP A 181 21.59 -3.53 -3.46
CA ASP A 181 20.78 -2.61 -4.27
C ASP A 181 19.41 -2.33 -3.60
N GLN A 182 19.17 -2.93 -2.43
CA GLN A 182 17.93 -2.90 -1.68
C GLN A 182 17.63 -1.50 -1.09
N ILE A 183 16.39 -1.02 -1.30
CA ILE A 183 15.86 0.16 -0.60
C ILE A 183 15.65 -0.16 0.89
N LYS A 184 16.34 0.57 1.78
CA LYS A 184 16.24 0.39 3.24
C LYS A 184 15.76 1.69 3.91
N VAL A 185 14.57 1.63 4.50
CA VAL A 185 13.93 2.76 5.21
C VAL A 185 14.33 2.73 6.67
N THR A 186 14.82 3.85 7.21
CA THR A 186 15.19 3.99 8.62
C THR A 186 14.56 5.25 9.21
N LEU A 187 13.99 5.14 10.43
CA LEU A 187 13.61 6.30 11.21
C LEU A 187 14.80 6.71 12.08
N LYS A 188 15.14 8.00 12.08
CA LYS A 188 16.16 8.59 12.94
C LYS A 188 15.54 9.60 13.88
N ASP A 189 15.94 9.53 15.14
CA ASP A 189 15.59 10.53 16.15
C ASP A 189 16.38 11.83 15.92
N SER A 190 15.68 12.95 16.04
CA SER A 190 16.17 14.33 15.90
C SER A 190 15.43 15.19 16.93
N GLY A 191 15.85 15.11 18.19
CA GLY A 191 15.15 15.70 19.32
C GLY A 191 13.76 15.08 19.50
N SER A 192 12.71 15.87 19.30
CA SER A 192 11.31 15.40 19.31
C SER A 192 10.82 14.81 17.97
N HIS A 193 11.60 14.89 16.90
CA HIS A 193 11.19 14.46 15.56
C HIS A 193 11.77 13.09 15.20
N LYS A 194 10.94 12.22 14.62
CA LYS A 194 11.37 10.98 13.96
C LYS A 194 11.39 11.17 12.45
N VAL A 195 12.58 11.46 11.92
CA VAL A 195 12.84 11.80 10.51
C VAL A 195 13.10 10.54 9.71
N LEU A 196 12.60 10.48 8.47
CA LEU A 196 12.74 9.31 7.60
C LEU A 196 13.93 9.44 6.66
N GLU A 197 14.85 8.47 6.73
CA GLU A 197 15.97 8.29 5.80
C GLU A 197 15.73 7.05 4.93
N ILE A 198 15.80 7.23 3.60
CA ILE A 198 15.82 6.16 2.61
C ILE A 198 17.28 5.94 2.20
N ASN A 199 17.76 4.72 2.39
CA ASN A 199 19.10 4.28 2.01
C ASN A 199 19.00 3.43 0.74
N THR A 200 19.88 3.69 -0.21
CA THR A 200 20.04 2.93 -1.47
C THR A 200 21.53 2.79 -1.78
N GLU A 201 21.89 1.93 -2.72
CA GLU A 201 23.26 1.84 -3.27
C GLU A 201 23.80 3.21 -3.71
N LYS A 202 22.94 4.06 -4.30
CA LYS A 202 23.29 5.39 -4.83
C LYS A 202 23.49 6.46 -3.74
N GLY A 203 23.19 6.13 -2.48
CA GLY A 203 23.32 7.05 -1.35
C GLY A 203 22.08 7.10 -0.46
N LYS A 204 22.11 8.08 0.45
CA LYS A 204 21.10 8.33 1.48
C LYS A 204 20.32 9.58 1.12
N MET A 205 19.01 9.54 1.31
CA MET A 205 18.09 10.63 1.01
C MET A 205 17.06 10.73 2.13
N LEU A 206 16.50 11.91 2.37
CA LEU A 206 15.33 12.07 3.24
C LEU A 206 14.04 11.87 2.43
N VAL A 207 12.91 11.77 3.12
CA VAL A 207 11.59 11.90 2.47
C VAL A 207 11.17 13.37 2.51
N CYS A 208 10.82 13.94 1.36
CA CYS A 208 10.40 15.33 1.24
C CYS A 208 9.04 15.55 1.93
N GLY A 209 8.82 16.72 2.51
CA GLY A 209 7.52 17.12 3.07
C GLY A 209 6.43 17.39 2.02
N GLY A 210 6.77 17.51 0.73
CA GLY A 210 5.86 17.92 -0.33
C GLY A 210 4.61 17.03 -0.45
N LEU A 211 4.81 15.77 -0.82
CA LEU A 211 3.74 14.76 -0.92
C LEU A 211 3.53 13.93 0.38
N TRP A 212 4.13 14.34 1.50
CA TRP A 212 4.03 13.60 2.76
C TRP A 212 2.67 13.76 3.44
N ASP A 213 2.01 12.63 3.73
CA ASP A 213 0.66 12.55 4.29
C ASP A 213 0.51 11.43 5.36
N MET A 214 -0.71 11.29 5.90
CA MET A 214 -1.04 10.23 6.87
C MET A 214 -0.98 8.82 6.27
N ALA A 215 -1.26 8.65 4.98
CA ALA A 215 -1.22 7.34 4.34
C ALA A 215 0.21 6.79 4.30
N ALA A 216 1.18 7.62 3.88
CA ALA A 216 2.59 7.28 3.90
C ALA A 216 3.14 7.12 5.33
N ALA A 217 2.67 7.93 6.29
CA ALA A 217 3.03 7.76 7.71
C ALA A 217 2.55 6.42 8.29
N ASN A 218 1.33 6.00 7.96
CA ASN A 218 0.78 4.70 8.38
C ASN A 218 1.62 3.53 7.85
N VAL A 219 2.03 3.55 6.58
CA VAL A 219 2.90 2.52 5.97
C VAL A 219 4.20 2.35 6.77
N VAL A 220 4.86 3.47 7.11
CA VAL A 220 6.15 3.47 7.82
C VAL A 220 6.03 2.88 9.22
N CYS A 221 4.93 3.17 9.91
CA CYS A 221 4.71 2.68 11.26
C CYS A 221 4.15 1.26 11.32
N ARG A 222 3.51 0.77 10.25
CA ARG A 222 2.79 -0.52 10.18
C ARG A 222 3.60 -1.71 10.72
N ASN A 223 4.90 -1.77 10.41
CA ASN A 223 5.77 -2.89 10.82
C ASN A 223 6.19 -2.85 12.29
N THR A 224 6.07 -1.70 12.96
CA THR A 224 6.37 -1.55 14.40
C THR A 224 5.10 -1.51 15.26
N ASN A 225 3.99 -1.03 14.71
CA ASN A 225 2.66 -1.11 15.29
C ASN A 225 1.62 -1.31 14.18
N PRO A 226 0.80 -2.39 14.20
CA PRO A 226 -0.24 -2.63 13.21
C PRO A 226 -1.32 -1.52 13.13
N LYS A 227 -1.41 -0.64 14.13
CA LYS A 227 -2.28 0.57 14.15
C LYS A 227 -1.69 1.78 13.40
N GLY A 228 -0.50 1.67 12.82
CA GLY A 228 0.11 2.71 11.99
C GLY A 228 0.60 3.93 12.79
N ALA A 229 0.48 5.13 12.20
CA ALA A 229 1.00 6.37 12.74
C ALA A 229 -0.03 7.14 13.58
N ALA A 230 0.38 7.74 14.70
CA ALA A 230 -0.42 8.75 15.38
C ALA A 230 -0.44 10.07 14.58
N THR A 231 0.71 10.44 13.99
CA THR A 231 0.85 11.67 13.20
C THR A 231 1.88 11.52 12.08
N GLY A 232 1.52 11.90 10.85
CA GLY A 232 2.44 12.26 9.78
C GLY A 232 2.57 13.78 9.73
N THR A 233 3.65 14.32 10.29
CA THR A 233 3.93 15.78 10.31
C THR A 233 5.12 16.11 9.42
N LYS A 234 5.43 17.39 9.31
CA LYS A 234 6.56 17.93 8.53
C LYS A 234 7.43 18.75 9.47
N ALA A 235 8.75 18.70 9.28
CA ALA A 235 9.70 19.54 10.01
C ALA A 235 10.58 20.28 9.00
N ARG A 236 11.03 21.49 9.35
CA ARG A 236 12.00 22.23 8.53
C ARG A 236 13.37 21.57 8.64
N TYR A 237 14.08 21.48 7.52
CA TYR A 237 15.40 20.88 7.44
C TYR A 237 16.42 21.60 8.34
N ASP A 238 16.35 22.92 8.47
CA ASP A 238 17.21 23.71 9.37
C ASP A 238 16.89 23.59 10.87
N SER A 239 15.72 23.02 11.21
CA SER A 239 15.30 22.75 12.60
C SER A 239 15.73 21.39 13.12
N LEU A 240 16.31 20.53 12.27
CA LEU A 240 16.85 19.23 12.67
C LEU A 240 18.13 19.38 13.50
N GLU A 241 18.43 18.38 14.33
CA GLU A 241 19.60 18.45 15.20
C GLU A 241 20.91 18.38 14.40
N LYS A 242 21.80 19.36 14.64
CA LYS A 242 23.02 19.61 13.84
C LYS A 242 24.19 18.68 14.17
N ASN A 243 24.10 17.91 15.25
CA ASN A 243 25.02 16.82 15.59
C ASN A 243 24.88 15.63 14.64
N ILE A 244 23.74 15.50 13.93
CA ILE A 244 23.50 14.44 12.95
C ILE A 244 23.81 14.98 11.56
N LYS A 245 24.65 14.25 10.81
CA LYS A 245 24.93 14.57 9.39
C LYS A 245 23.78 14.10 8.51
N TRP A 246 22.82 15.00 8.28
CA TRP A 246 21.68 14.76 7.41
C TRP A 246 22.05 14.78 5.91
N PRO A 247 21.37 13.99 5.06
CA PRO A 247 21.49 14.11 3.61
C PRO A 247 20.98 15.46 3.09
N SER A 248 21.67 16.02 2.09
CA SER A 248 21.27 17.26 1.39
C SER A 248 20.23 17.06 0.29
N GLU A 249 19.63 15.87 0.21
CA GLU A 249 18.63 15.50 -0.80
C GLU A 249 17.44 14.80 -0.18
N CYS A 250 16.26 14.97 -0.79
CA CYS A 250 15.06 14.23 -0.45
C CYS A 250 14.35 13.68 -1.69
N VAL A 251 13.48 12.69 -1.49
CA VAL A 251 12.52 12.19 -2.49
C VAL A 251 11.09 12.38 -2.02
N ASP A 252 10.19 12.82 -2.89
CA ASP A 252 8.75 12.72 -2.61
C ASP A 252 8.33 11.26 -2.72
N VAL A 253 7.46 10.82 -1.80
CA VAL A 253 6.91 9.48 -1.75
C VAL A 253 5.39 9.57 -1.64
N GLN A 254 4.67 8.87 -2.51
CA GLN A 254 3.21 8.82 -2.51
C GLN A 254 2.72 7.37 -2.34
N CYS A 255 1.98 7.12 -1.26
CA CYS A 255 1.46 5.80 -0.87
C CYS A 255 -0.08 5.77 -0.93
N THR A 256 -0.66 4.58 -0.99
CA THR A 256 -2.12 4.34 -0.85
C THR A 256 -2.54 4.04 0.60
N GLY A 257 -1.56 3.91 1.50
CA GLY A 257 -1.72 3.49 2.88
C GLY A 257 -1.86 1.97 3.06
N SER A 258 -1.96 1.18 1.97
CA SER A 258 -2.08 -0.30 2.06
C SER A 258 -0.75 -1.04 2.14
N GLU A 259 0.34 -0.36 1.81
CA GLU A 259 1.68 -0.91 1.67
C GLU A 259 2.26 -1.39 3.01
N LEU A 260 3.21 -2.34 2.96
CA LEU A 260 3.98 -2.80 4.12
C LEU A 260 5.36 -2.10 4.21
N SER A 261 5.78 -1.38 3.18
CA SER A 261 7.04 -0.63 3.11
C SER A 261 6.93 0.54 2.13
N LEU A 262 7.65 1.65 2.39
CA LEU A 262 7.74 2.76 1.44
C LEU A 262 8.37 2.36 0.09
N ALA A 263 9.13 1.25 0.05
CA ALA A 263 9.64 0.69 -1.19
C ALA A 263 8.52 0.38 -2.20
N GLU A 264 7.31 0.06 -1.72
CA GLU A 264 6.14 -0.28 -2.52
C GLU A 264 5.40 0.96 -3.08
N CYS A 265 5.69 2.14 -2.52
CA CYS A 265 5.05 3.40 -2.87
C CYS A 265 5.67 4.03 -4.13
N SER A 266 5.02 5.05 -4.69
CA SER A 266 5.59 5.83 -5.79
C SER A 266 6.68 6.76 -5.26
N ILE A 267 7.95 6.43 -5.52
CA ILE A 267 9.11 7.25 -5.15
C ILE A 267 9.52 8.11 -6.36
N HIS A 268 9.54 9.43 -6.20
CA HIS A 268 9.91 10.38 -7.24
C HIS A 268 11.42 10.64 -7.29
N LYS A 269 11.87 11.43 -8.28
CA LYS A 269 13.28 11.79 -8.45
C LYS A 269 13.80 12.61 -7.25
N PRO A 270 15.09 12.47 -6.88
CA PRO A 270 15.70 13.29 -5.84
C PRO A 270 15.62 14.79 -6.12
N LYS A 271 15.52 15.57 -5.04
CA LYS A 271 15.52 17.03 -5.01
C LYS A 271 16.50 17.51 -3.93
N HIS A 272 17.22 18.59 -4.20
CA HIS A 272 18.09 19.19 -3.18
C HIS A 272 17.27 19.87 -2.07
N LEU A 273 17.77 19.78 -0.84
CA LEU A 273 17.21 20.40 0.34
C LEU A 273 17.87 21.76 0.62
N ASN A 274 17.04 22.77 0.82
CA ASN A 274 17.44 24.08 1.31
C ASN A 274 17.11 24.19 2.82
N ALA A 275 17.60 25.23 3.50
CA ALA A 275 17.32 25.45 4.92
C ALA A 275 15.81 25.46 5.25
N THR A 276 15.00 26.07 4.39
CA THR A 276 13.54 26.17 4.50
C THR A 276 12.77 24.95 3.99
N SER A 277 13.43 23.97 3.39
CA SER A 277 12.75 22.78 2.87
C SER A 277 12.14 21.95 4.00
N GLU A 278 10.95 21.42 3.77
CA GLU A 278 10.29 20.51 4.69
C GLU A 278 10.69 19.05 4.43
N VAL A 279 10.85 18.28 5.51
CA VAL A 279 11.07 16.84 5.48
C VAL A 279 9.98 16.11 6.28
N ALA A 280 9.73 14.87 5.90
CA ALA A 280 8.75 14.01 6.54
C ALA A 280 9.13 13.61 7.97
N VAL A 281 8.14 13.63 8.85
CA VAL A 281 8.21 13.12 10.23
C VAL A 281 7.06 12.16 10.49
N ALA A 282 7.35 11.02 11.11
CA ALA A 282 6.37 9.98 11.45
C ALA A 282 6.44 9.62 12.94
N ASN A 283 5.37 9.88 13.69
CA ASN A 283 5.22 9.37 15.05
C ASN A 283 4.29 8.15 15.03
N CYS A 284 4.82 6.98 15.36
CA CYS A 284 4.05 5.75 15.40
C CYS A 284 3.09 5.71 16.60
N TYR A 285 1.93 5.08 16.40
CA TYR A 285 0.89 5.02 17.41
C TYR A 285 1.38 4.32 18.69
N LYS A 286 0.92 4.82 19.84
CA LYS A 286 1.12 4.22 21.15
C LYS A 286 -0.24 4.20 21.84
N GLU A 287 -0.54 3.13 22.55
CA GLU A 287 -1.81 3.04 23.28
C GLU A 287 -1.90 4.18 24.32
N PRO A 288 -3.00 4.93 24.36
CA PRO A 288 -3.23 5.90 25.42
C PRO A 288 -3.47 5.18 26.76
N ALA A 289 -3.15 5.85 27.86
CA ALA A 289 -3.51 5.38 29.20
C ALA A 289 -5.00 5.72 29.47
N GLY A 290 -5.91 4.86 29.02
CA GLY A 290 -7.36 5.01 29.22
C GLY A 290 -8.19 4.32 28.14
N GLU A 291 -9.52 4.39 28.29
CA GLU A 291 -10.46 3.90 27.27
C GLU A 291 -10.65 4.90 26.12
N CYS A 292 -11.13 4.42 24.97
CA CYS A 292 -11.35 5.26 23.80
C CYS A 292 -12.74 5.93 23.82
N GLU A 293 -12.82 7.16 24.31
CA GLU A 293 -14.07 7.92 24.40
C GLU A 293 -14.56 8.53 23.06
N LYS A 294 -13.78 8.40 21.97
CA LYS A 294 -13.92 9.21 20.74
C LYS A 294 -14.47 8.41 19.55
N PHE A 295 -13.59 7.92 18.68
CA PHE A 295 -13.89 6.96 17.62
C PHE A 295 -12.84 5.85 17.65
N LEU A 296 -13.30 4.60 17.64
CA LEU A 296 -12.47 3.41 17.68
C LEU A 296 -12.44 2.76 16.29
N CYS A 297 -11.29 2.84 15.62
CA CYS A 297 -11.01 2.17 14.36
C CYS A 297 -11.16 0.65 14.49
N VAL A 298 -11.35 -0.06 13.37
CA VAL A 298 -11.52 -1.52 13.36
C VAL A 298 -10.24 -2.25 13.83
N ASN A 299 -9.05 -1.72 13.53
CA ASN A 299 -7.77 -2.16 14.09
C ASN A 299 -7.54 -1.79 15.58
N GLY A 300 -8.52 -1.17 16.24
CA GLY A 300 -8.47 -0.77 17.64
C GLY A 300 -7.68 0.50 17.94
N LYS A 301 -7.32 1.29 16.93
CA LYS A 301 -6.75 2.64 17.12
C LYS A 301 -7.84 3.62 17.57
N CYS A 302 -7.55 4.41 18.60
CA CYS A 302 -8.42 5.50 19.00
C CYS A 302 -8.01 6.80 18.27
N ILE A 303 -8.96 7.41 17.56
CA ILE A 303 -8.82 8.72 16.90
C ILE A 303 -9.93 9.66 17.35
N ASN A 304 -9.78 10.96 17.08
CA ASN A 304 -10.84 11.93 17.32
C ASN A 304 -11.97 11.79 16.27
N ARG A 305 -13.18 12.25 16.60
CA ARG A 305 -14.34 12.20 15.66
C ARG A 305 -14.23 13.15 14.48
N ASP A 306 -13.52 14.28 14.62
CA ASP A 306 -13.22 15.23 13.51
C ASP A 306 -12.29 14.62 12.44
N ARG A 307 -11.70 13.46 12.71
CA ARG A 307 -10.90 12.67 11.77
C ARG A 307 -11.68 11.53 11.10
N THR A 308 -13.01 11.54 11.20
CA THR A 308 -13.85 10.55 10.52
C THR A 308 -14.52 11.17 9.30
N CYS A 309 -14.60 10.41 8.22
CA CYS A 309 -15.11 10.83 6.93
C CYS A 309 -14.39 12.04 6.31
N ASN A 310 -13.14 12.30 6.69
CA ASN A 310 -12.35 13.47 6.29
C ASN A 310 -11.55 13.28 4.97
N GLY A 311 -11.73 12.14 4.30
CA GLY A 311 -11.03 11.72 3.08
C GLY A 311 -9.66 11.09 3.30
N VAL A 312 -9.17 11.05 4.55
CA VAL A 312 -7.83 10.62 4.95
C VAL A 312 -7.94 9.33 5.77
N ASP A 313 -7.07 8.35 5.50
CA ASP A 313 -6.96 7.15 6.33
C ASP A 313 -6.19 7.49 7.62
N ASP A 314 -6.86 8.11 8.59
CA ASP A 314 -6.34 8.36 9.94
C ASP A 314 -6.25 7.06 10.76
N CYS A 315 -7.06 6.04 10.46
CA CYS A 315 -7.05 4.73 11.11
C CYS A 315 -5.85 3.84 10.71
N GLY A 316 -5.39 3.89 9.47
CA GLY A 316 -4.41 2.96 8.85
C GLY A 316 -5.01 1.66 8.28
N ASP A 317 -6.31 1.46 8.45
CA ASP A 317 -7.13 0.40 7.86
C ASP A 317 -8.35 0.94 7.09
N ASN A 318 -8.45 2.27 6.98
CA ASN A 318 -9.49 3.03 6.27
C ASN A 318 -10.90 2.91 6.88
N SER A 319 -11.06 2.44 8.13
CA SER A 319 -12.37 2.20 8.75
C SER A 319 -13.15 3.46 9.16
N ASP A 320 -12.44 4.56 9.40
CA ASP A 320 -12.92 5.95 9.53
C ASP A 320 -13.67 6.45 8.29
N GLU A 321 -13.27 6.01 7.10
CA GLU A 321 -13.77 6.54 5.82
C GLU A 321 -14.81 5.63 5.13
N MET A 322 -15.22 4.52 5.75
CA MET A 322 -16.06 3.46 5.13
C MET A 322 -17.57 3.56 5.40
N CYS A 323 -17.94 4.43 6.34
CA CYS A 323 -19.30 4.61 6.82
C CYS A 323 -19.58 6.10 6.96
N CYS A 324 -19.87 6.76 5.84
CA CYS A 324 -20.10 8.22 5.78
C CYS A 324 -21.51 8.56 5.27
N GLN A 325 -22.07 9.70 5.70
CA GLN A 325 -23.48 10.05 5.48
C GLN A 325 -23.74 11.39 4.76
N ARG A 326 -22.85 12.38 4.87
CA ARG A 326 -23.05 13.74 4.31
C ARG A 326 -21.79 14.29 3.66
N GLU A 327 -21.98 15.04 2.58
CA GLU A 327 -20.89 15.71 1.86
C GLU A 327 -20.18 16.76 2.73
N LEU A 328 -18.87 16.60 2.88
CA LEU A 328 -17.95 17.69 3.20
C LEU A 328 -17.61 18.40 1.88
N GLU A 329 -17.67 19.73 1.87
CA GLU A 329 -17.39 20.53 0.68
C GLU A 329 -16.00 20.21 0.10
N GLY A 330 -15.95 19.88 -1.19
CA GLY A 330 -14.71 19.51 -1.89
C GLY A 330 -14.40 18.01 -1.97
N MET A 331 -15.14 17.13 -1.27
CA MET A 331 -14.95 15.68 -1.35
C MET A 331 -16.07 14.98 -2.12
N ARG A 332 -15.76 13.88 -2.81
CA ARG A 332 -16.77 13.07 -3.51
C ARG A 332 -17.14 11.84 -2.70
N PHE A 333 -18.42 11.76 -2.38
CA PHE A 333 -19.04 10.55 -1.89
C PHE A 333 -19.12 9.51 -3.00
N ALA A 334 -18.55 8.33 -2.77
CA ALA A 334 -18.94 7.17 -3.53
C ALA A 334 -20.38 6.78 -3.13
N VAL A 335 -21.19 6.31 -4.08
CA VAL A 335 -22.59 5.84 -3.87
C VAL A 335 -22.70 4.75 -2.78
N VAL A 336 -21.57 4.15 -2.41
CA VAL A 336 -21.39 3.13 -1.37
C VAL A 336 -21.03 3.67 0.03
N GLN A 337 -21.21 4.97 0.30
CA GLN A 337 -20.92 5.61 1.60
C GLN A 337 -19.43 5.60 2.02
N VAL A 338 -18.53 5.69 1.02
CA VAL A 338 -17.08 5.79 1.23
C VAL A 338 -16.64 7.21 0.86
N CYS A 339 -15.84 7.84 1.71
CA CYS A 339 -15.20 9.12 1.42
C CYS A 339 -13.80 8.89 0.82
N VAL A 340 -13.41 9.72 -0.15
CA VAL A 340 -12.11 9.62 -0.84
C VAL A 340 -11.60 11.02 -1.14
N PHE A 341 -10.39 11.33 -0.68
CA PHE A 341 -9.72 12.58 -1.05
C PHE A 341 -9.39 12.60 -2.55
N LEU A 342 -9.95 13.58 -3.26
CA LEU A 342 -9.56 13.88 -4.64
C LEU A 342 -8.48 14.97 -4.60
N GLY A 343 -7.23 14.55 -4.76
CA GLY A 343 -6.13 15.50 -5.00
C GLY A 343 -6.48 16.39 -6.20
N MET A 344 -6.53 17.70 -5.95
CA MET A 344 -6.68 18.69 -7.02
C MET A 344 -5.47 18.55 -7.97
N ARG A 345 -5.75 18.25 -9.24
CA ARG A 345 -4.74 18.09 -10.29
C ARG A 345 -4.22 19.43 -10.79
#